data_AF-A0AAV8WZJ5-F1
#
_entry.id   AF-A0AAV8WZJ5-F1
#
_cell.length_a   1.000
_cell.length_b   1.000
_cell.length_c   1.000
_cell.angle_alpha   90.00
_cell.angle_beta   90.00
_cell.angle_gamma   90.00
#
_symmetry.space_group_name_H-M   'P 1'
#
loop_
_entity.id
_entity.type
_entity.pdbx_description
1 polymer ?
#
loop_
_entity_poly.entity_id
_entity_poly.type
_entity_poly.pdbx_seq_one_letter_code
_entity_poly.pdbx_strand_id
1 'polypeptide(L)'
;MCGFFGNAATRYGSEHKAIPIEDFQELTGFQVETCGIFIGKQDECFLGASPHGIVKEENAIVEVKCPEKVKKISIEEAVNNKMYRLFEI
;
A
#
# COMPACT_ATOMS: atom_id res chain seq x y z
N MET A 1 15.31 -14.65 -21.63
CA MET A 1 14.34 -14.69 -20.52
C MET A 1 13.35 -13.55 -20.76
N CYS A 2 12.11 -13.86 -21.14
CA CYS A 2 11.04 -12.88 -21.36
C CYS A 2 10.19 -12.84 -20.09
N GLY A 3 10.12 -11.68 -19.41
CA GLY A 3 9.39 -11.53 -18.16
C GLY A 3 9.44 -10.09 -17.64
N PHE A 4 8.53 -9.74 -16.73
CA PHE A 4 8.57 -8.45 -16.04
C PHE A 4 9.56 -8.50 -14.86
N PHE A 5 10.58 -7.65 -14.88
CA PHE A 5 11.62 -7.56 -13.84
C PHE A 5 11.48 -6.32 -12.94
N GLY A 6 10.40 -5.55 -13.12
CA GLY A 6 10.19 -4.31 -12.40
C GLY A 6 10.99 -3.11 -12.95
N ASN A 7 10.67 -1.94 -12.42
CA ASN A 7 11.37 -0.68 -12.64
C ASN A 7 11.73 -0.03 -11.30
N ALA A 8 12.27 1.20 -11.34
CA ALA A 8 12.63 1.92 -10.13
C ALA A 8 11.46 2.06 -9.14
N ALA A 9 10.26 2.34 -9.64
CA ALA A 9 9.08 2.51 -8.80
C ALA A 9 8.61 1.20 -8.14
N THR A 10 8.56 0.09 -8.87
CA THR A 10 8.13 -1.19 -8.29
C THR A 10 9.14 -1.73 -7.29
N ARG A 11 10.44 -1.53 -7.51
CA ARG A 11 11.49 -1.89 -6.56
C ARG A 11 11.39 -1.06 -5.29
N TYR A 12 11.33 0.27 -5.44
CA TYR A 12 11.21 1.19 -4.31
C TYR A 12 9.98 0.88 -3.44
N GLY A 13 8.80 0.68 -4.05
CA GLY A 13 7.59 0.30 -3.34
C GLY A 13 7.72 -1.02 -2.57
N SER A 14 8.31 -2.04 -3.20
CA SER A 14 8.49 -3.35 -2.57
C SER A 14 9.45 -3.30 -1.38
N GLU A 15 10.51 -2.50 -1.48
CA GLU A 15 11.54 -2.36 -0.43
C GLU A 15 11.07 -1.53 0.77
N HIS A 16 10.21 -0.54 0.55
CA HIS A 16 9.88 0.46 1.59
C HIS A 16 8.50 0.28 2.22
N LYS A 17 7.68 -0.66 1.76
CA LYS A 17 6.30 -0.83 2.25
C LYS A 17 6.18 -1.20 3.74
N ALA A 18 7.22 -1.78 4.36
CA ALA A 18 7.18 -2.19 5.77
C ALA A 18 7.15 -0.99 6.73
N ILE A 19 7.98 0.02 6.46
CA ILE A 19 8.12 1.24 7.28
C ILE A 19 6.77 1.94 7.54
N PRO A 20 5.97 2.32 6.53
CA PRO A 20 4.69 2.99 6.77
C PRO A 20 3.63 2.09 7.42
N ILE A 21 3.77 0.76 7.36
CA ILE A 21 2.88 -0.15 8.12
C ILE A 21 3.26 -0.11 9.60
N GLU A 22 4.55 -0.16 9.91
CA GLU A 22 5.07 -0.01 11.27
C GLU A 22 4.66 1.34 11.86
N ASP A 23 4.92 2.44 11.14
CA ASP A 23 4.51 3.80 11.53
C ASP A 23 3.01 3.90 11.78
N PHE A 24 2.18 3.30 10.90
CA PHE A 24 0.73 3.28 11.07
C PHE A 24 0.31 2.57 12.35
N GLN A 25 0.88 1.40 12.66
CA GLN A 25 0.58 0.66 13.88
C GLN A 25 1.01 1.44 15.13
N GLU A 26 2.19 2.06 15.12
CA GLU A 26 2.68 2.86 16.24
C GLU A 26 1.82 4.11 16.49
N LEU A 27 1.41 4.81 15.43
CA LEU A 27 0.63 6.05 15.53
C LEU A 27 -0.83 5.82 15.92
N THR A 28 -1.43 4.73 15.44
CA THR A 28 -2.87 4.45 15.64
C THR A 28 -3.15 3.45 16.77
N GLY A 29 -2.16 2.63 17.15
CA GLY A 29 -2.33 1.51 18.06
C GLY A 29 -3.00 0.28 17.45
N PHE A 30 -3.50 0.36 16.22
CA PHE A 30 -4.10 -0.77 15.52
C PHE A 30 -3.04 -1.81 15.13
N GLN A 31 -3.44 -3.08 15.15
CA GLN A 31 -2.60 -4.17 14.67
C GLN A 31 -2.92 -4.47 13.20
N VAL A 32 -1.90 -4.53 12.36
CA VAL A 32 -1.99 -4.86 10.93
C VAL A 32 -1.50 -6.29 10.71
N GLU A 33 -2.40 -7.16 10.29
CA GLU A 33 -2.06 -8.54 9.97
C GLU A 33 -1.68 -8.71 8.50
N THR A 34 -0.67 -9.54 8.25
CA THR A 34 -0.31 -9.95 6.89
C THR A 34 -1.37 -10.89 6.30
N CYS A 35 -1.55 -10.82 4.99
CA CYS A 35 -2.54 -11.64 4.30
C CYS A 35 -2.04 -12.15 2.94
N GLY A 36 -2.68 -13.21 2.45
CA GLY A 36 -2.48 -13.72 1.10
C GLY A 36 -3.37 -13.03 0.08
N ILE A 37 -3.74 -13.77 -0.96
CA ILE A 37 -4.76 -13.34 -1.93
C ILE A 37 -6.14 -13.79 -1.44
N PHE A 38 -7.10 -12.87 -1.51
CA PHE A 38 -8.53 -13.14 -1.37
C PHE A 38 -9.11 -13.36 -2.76
N ILE A 39 -9.80 -14.48 -2.95
CA ILE A 39 -10.54 -14.77 -4.18
C ILE A 39 -11.99 -14.35 -3.98
N GLY A 40 -12.60 -13.82 -5.03
CA GLY A 40 -14.03 -13.51 -5.06
C GLY A 40 -14.88 -14.73 -4.70
N LYS A 41 -16.15 -14.50 -4.36
CA LYS A 41 -17.09 -15.58 -4.06
C LYS A 41 -17.26 -16.48 -5.29
N GLN A 42 -17.98 -17.60 -5.12
CA GLN A 42 -18.08 -18.65 -6.15
C GLN A 42 -18.45 -18.12 -7.55
N ASP A 43 -19.37 -17.15 -7.64
CA ASP A 43 -19.81 -16.55 -8.90
C ASP A 43 -18.84 -15.48 -9.46
N GLU A 44 -17.83 -15.10 -8.69
CA GLU A 44 -16.83 -14.05 -8.96
C GLU A 44 -15.39 -14.57 -8.81
N CYS A 45 -15.18 -15.88 -8.94
CA CYS A 45 -13.88 -16.53 -8.68
C CYS A 45 -12.74 -16.09 -9.61
N PHE A 46 -13.06 -15.32 -10.66
CA PHE A 46 -12.11 -14.65 -11.55
C PHE A 46 -11.58 -13.31 -10.98
N LEU A 47 -12.16 -12.80 -9.89
CA LEU A 47 -11.66 -11.63 -9.16
C LEU A 47 -10.77 -12.06 -8.00
N GLY A 48 -9.74 -11.28 -7.72
CA GLY A 48 -8.92 -11.45 -6.53
C GLY A 48 -8.18 -10.18 -6.14
N ALA A 49 -7.88 -10.05 -4.85
CA ALA A 49 -7.14 -8.92 -4.29
C ALA A 49 -6.17 -9.40 -3.21
N SER A 50 -5.02 -8.74 -3.09
CA SER A 50 -4.06 -9.00 -2.02
C SER A 50 -3.72 -7.65 -1.37
N PRO A 51 -4.49 -7.25 -0.34
CA PRO A 51 -4.17 -6.07 0.45
C PRO A 51 -2.77 -6.15 1.06
N HIS A 52 -2.19 -5.01 1.41
CA HIS A 52 -0.90 -4.99 2.11
C HIS A 52 -1.05 -5.46 3.58
N GLY A 53 -2.22 -5.27 4.17
CA GLY A 53 -2.57 -5.84 5.46
C GLY A 53 -4.04 -5.62 5.83
N ILE A 54 -4.44 -6.18 6.98
CA ILE A 54 -5.82 -6.15 7.48
C ILE A 54 -5.83 -5.70 8.93
N VAL A 55 -6.74 -4.80 9.28
CA VAL A 55 -7.05 -4.40 10.65
C VAL A 55 -8.38 -5.04 11.02
N LYS A 56 -8.33 -6.18 11.70
CA LYS A 56 -9.54 -6.99 11.99
C LYS A 56 -10.54 -6.27 12.90
N GLU A 57 -10.04 -5.57 13.91
CA GLU A 57 -10.86 -4.87 14.91
C GLU A 57 -11.75 -3.79 14.27
N GLU A 58 -11.26 -3.20 13.17
CA GLU A 58 -11.93 -2.12 12.43
C GLU A 58 -12.62 -2.61 11.14
N ASN A 59 -12.58 -3.92 10.85
CA ASN A 59 -13.03 -4.47 9.57
C ASN A 59 -12.49 -3.69 8.36
N ALA A 60 -11.20 -3.32 8.42
CA ALA A 60 -10.54 -2.43 7.46
C ALA A 60 -9.32 -3.10 6.80
N ILE A 61 -8.91 -2.55 5.66
CA ILE A 61 -7.69 -2.97 4.94
C ILE A 61 -6.67 -1.84 4.91
N VAL A 62 -5.40 -2.22 4.82
CA VAL A 62 -4.28 -1.29 4.62
C VAL A 62 -3.74 -1.46 3.20
N GLU A 63 -3.63 -0.34 2.48
CA GLU A 63 -3.03 -0.28 1.15
C GLU A 63 -1.96 0.81 1.13
N VAL A 64 -0.69 0.39 1.15
CA VAL A 64 0.45 1.31 1.21
C VAL A 64 0.89 1.71 -0.20
N LYS A 65 1.24 2.99 -0.36
CA LYS A 65 1.91 3.52 -1.55
C LYS A 65 3.19 4.26 -1.16
N CYS A 66 4.33 3.80 -1.70
CA CYS A 66 5.63 4.48 -1.57
C CYS A 66 6.05 5.03 -2.94
N PRO A 67 5.71 6.29 -3.26
CA PRO A 67 5.97 6.85 -4.57
C PRO A 67 7.44 7.25 -4.79
N GLU A 68 8.13 6.54 -5.69
CA GLU A 68 9.55 6.79 -6.00
C GLU A 68 9.82 8.22 -6.47
N LYS A 69 8.89 8.82 -7.22
CA LYS A 69 9.03 10.16 -7.82
C LYS A 69 9.19 11.28 -6.77
N VAL A 70 8.63 11.11 -5.57
CA VAL A 70 8.64 12.13 -4.51
C VAL A 70 9.34 11.65 -3.23
N LYS A 71 10.13 10.58 -3.32
CA LYS A 71 10.84 9.98 -2.17
C LYS A 71 11.80 10.91 -1.41
N LYS A 72 12.10 12.09 -1.94
CA LYS A 72 13.05 13.06 -1.38
C LYS A 72 12.38 14.27 -0.72
N ILE A 73 11.07 14.35 -0.78
CA ILE A 73 10.28 15.48 -0.26
C ILE A 73 9.20 14.94 0.68
N SER A 74 8.66 15.80 1.53
CA SER A 74 7.54 15.41 2.40
C SER A 74 6.25 15.23 1.57
N ILE A 75 5.27 14.52 2.15
CA ILE A 75 3.94 14.39 1.54
C ILE A 75 3.28 15.77 1.38
N GLU A 76 3.42 16.65 2.38
CA GLU A 76 2.92 18.02 2.34
C GLU A 76 3.50 18.80 1.15
N GLU A 77 4.82 18.74 0.97
CA GLU A 77 5.49 19.38 -0.17
C GLU A 77 5.03 18.79 -1.51
N ALA A 78 4.89 17.46 -1.58
CA ALA A 78 4.40 16.78 -2.79
C ALA A 78 2.97 17.20 -3.17
N VAL A 79 2.11 17.41 -2.19
CA VAL A 79 0.72 17.88 -2.39
C VAL A 79 0.70 19.36 -2.79
N ASN A 80 1.46 20.21 -2.10
CA ASN A 80 1.56 21.64 -2.40
C ASN A 80 2.09 21.90 -3.82
N ASN A 81 3.07 21.10 -4.25
CA ASN A 81 3.62 21.15 -5.61
C ASN A 81 2.73 20.45 -6.66
N LYS A 82 1.53 20.00 -6.29
CA LYS A 82 0.57 19.27 -7.15
C LYS A 82 1.13 18.00 -7.79
N MET A 83 2.15 17.41 -7.17
CA MET A 83 2.74 16.14 -7.60
C MET A 83 1.89 14.95 -7.16
N TYR A 84 1.19 15.09 -6.03
CA TYR A 84 0.24 14.12 -5.48
C TYR A 84 -1.06 14.82 -5.07
N ARG A 85 -2.13 14.03 -4.95
CA ARG A 85 -3.41 14.48 -4.40
C ARG A 85 -3.74 13.60 -3.20
N LEU A 86 -4.11 14.23 -2.09
CA LEU A 86 -4.74 13.55 -0.97
C LEU A 86 -6.19 13.27 -1.35
N PHE A 87 -6.62 12.04 -1.13
CA PHE A 87 -8.01 11.62 -1.23
C PHE A 87 -8.43 11.10 0.13
N GLU A 88 -9.43 11.75 0.73
CA GLU A 88 -10.14 11.24 1.88
C GLU A 88 -11.37 10.50 1.33
N ILE A 89 -11.51 9.21 1.68
CA ILE A 89 -12.60 8.32 1.26
C ILE A 89 -13.67 8.31 2.34
#